data_AF-A0A434EQL5-F1
#
_entry.id   AF-A0A434EQL5-F1
#
_cell.length_a   1.000
_cell.length_b   1.000
_cell.length_c   1.000
_cell.angle_alpha   90.00
_cell.angle_beta   90.00
_cell.angle_gamma   90.00
#
_symmetry.space_group_name_H-M   'P 1'
#
loop_
_entity.id
_entity.type
_entity.pdbx_description
1 polymer ?
#
loop_
_entity_poly.entity_id
_entity_poly.type
_entity_poly.pdbx_seq_one_letter_code
_entity_poly.pdbx_strand_id
1 'polypeptide(L)'
;MAHEQIGKVRAGLFVPLCLAAAAPFALALVNQPAPPIGEPIAPIVGIGPSDQAKIALGESLFNDVRLSHDDVIACSGCHRLDLSGDDGRARSTAADGEPLDFNTPTVFNATLDFRLNWRGNFRTLEEQNEAALLDDRLMNTSWEELLPKLRSDPDYSQRFADVYGAAPGRRKCSTP
;
A
#
# COMPACT_ATOMS: atom_id res chain seq x y z
N MET A 1 17.83 -95.09 -9.09
CA MET A 1 17.28 -95.33 -7.75
C MET A 1 17.14 -93.98 -7.06
N ALA A 2 16.01 -93.78 -6.36
CA ALA A 2 15.52 -92.56 -5.69
C ALA A 2 15.04 -91.44 -6.65
N HIS A 3 13.72 -91.23 -6.85
CA HIS A 3 12.75 -90.57 -5.93
C HIS A 3 13.15 -89.09 -5.68
N GLU A 4 12.33 -88.05 -5.79
CA GLU A 4 10.87 -87.91 -5.78
C GLU A 4 10.49 -86.48 -6.25
N GLN A 5 9.25 -86.33 -6.71
CA GLN A 5 8.60 -85.10 -7.18
C GLN A 5 8.25 -84.15 -6.02
N ILE A 6 8.21 -82.82 -6.24
CA ILE A 6 7.19 -81.91 -5.68
C ILE A 6 7.11 -80.67 -6.60
N GLY A 7 5.94 -80.47 -7.19
CA GLY A 7 5.63 -79.32 -8.05
C GLY A 7 5.28 -78.05 -7.30
N LYS A 8 5.33 -76.91 -8.00
CA LYS A 8 4.57 -75.71 -7.66
C LYS A 8 4.05 -75.05 -8.94
N VAL A 9 2.73 -74.93 -8.98
CA VAL A 9 1.91 -74.31 -10.02
C VAL A 9 2.28 -72.84 -10.20
N ARG A 10 2.47 -72.40 -11.44
CA ARG A 10 2.62 -70.99 -11.81
C ARG A 10 1.26 -70.28 -11.68
N ALA A 11 1.04 -69.58 -10.58
CA ALA A 11 -0.05 -68.62 -10.49
C ALA A 11 0.38 -67.33 -11.20
N GLY A 12 -0.15 -67.11 -12.41
CA GLY A 12 0.01 -65.85 -13.13
C GLY A 12 -0.78 -64.74 -12.41
N LEU A 13 -0.07 -63.71 -11.96
CA LEU A 13 -0.69 -62.49 -11.46
C LEU A 13 -1.03 -61.59 -12.65
N PHE A 14 -2.29 -61.61 -13.08
CA PHE A 14 -2.88 -60.58 -13.93
C PHE A 14 -2.90 -59.26 -13.12
N VAL A 15 -2.09 -58.28 -13.53
CA VAL A 15 -2.17 -56.91 -13.03
C VAL A 15 -3.16 -56.16 -13.93
N PRO A 16 -4.32 -55.71 -13.43
CA PRO A 16 -5.22 -54.90 -14.24
C PRO A 16 -4.63 -53.49 -14.35
N LEU A 17 -4.44 -53.06 -15.59
CA LEU A 17 -4.16 -51.69 -15.99
C LEU A 17 -5.39 -50.82 -15.67
N CYS A 18 -5.46 -50.28 -14.45
CA CYS A 18 -6.42 -49.22 -14.11
C CYS A 18 -5.83 -47.87 -14.49
N LEU A 19 -6.32 -47.32 -15.59
CA LEU A 19 -6.21 -45.90 -15.97
C LEU A 19 -6.74 -45.03 -14.80
N ALA A 20 -5.85 -44.41 -14.04
CA ALA A 20 -6.21 -43.30 -13.17
C ALA A 20 -6.09 -42.01 -13.99
N ALA A 21 -7.19 -41.60 -14.62
CA ALA A 21 -7.37 -40.23 -15.06
C ALA A 21 -7.46 -39.35 -13.81
N ALA A 22 -6.31 -38.89 -13.32
CA ALA A 22 -6.23 -37.87 -12.27
C ALA A 22 -6.68 -36.55 -12.90
N ALA A 23 -7.97 -36.23 -12.73
CA ALA A 23 -8.56 -34.98 -13.15
C ALA A 23 -7.82 -33.78 -12.52
N PRO A 24 -7.66 -32.65 -13.26
CA PRO A 24 -7.04 -31.43 -12.74
C PRO A 24 -8.05 -30.71 -11.85
N PHE A 25 -8.34 -31.27 -10.67
CA PHE A 25 -9.31 -30.70 -9.73
C PHE A 25 -8.67 -29.95 -8.56
N ALA A 26 -7.35 -29.78 -8.58
CA ALA A 26 -6.60 -29.13 -7.49
C ALA A 26 -6.46 -27.60 -7.66
N LEU A 27 -6.75 -27.03 -8.83
CA LEU A 27 -6.45 -25.61 -9.09
C LEU A 27 -7.61 -24.64 -8.76
N ALA A 28 -8.80 -25.12 -8.44
CA ALA A 28 -9.99 -24.27 -8.27
C ALA A 28 -10.23 -23.77 -6.83
N LEU A 29 -9.50 -24.29 -5.83
CA LEU A 29 -9.75 -23.97 -4.42
C LEU A 29 -8.97 -22.76 -3.88
N VAL A 30 -7.99 -22.24 -4.62
CA VAL A 30 -7.13 -21.14 -4.12
C VAL A 30 -7.82 -19.77 -4.22
N ASN A 31 -8.95 -19.67 -4.92
CA ASN A 31 -9.57 -18.39 -5.29
C ASN A 31 -11.02 -18.22 -4.83
N GLN A 32 -11.49 -19.00 -3.85
CA GLN A 32 -12.82 -18.80 -3.25
C GLN A 32 -12.69 -17.88 -2.03
N PRO A 33 -13.40 -16.73 -1.97
CA PRO A 33 -13.43 -15.92 -0.75
C PRO A 33 -14.04 -16.77 0.37
N ALA A 34 -13.38 -16.76 1.54
CA ALA A 34 -13.89 -17.46 2.70
C ALA A 34 -15.32 -16.94 3.02
N PRO A 35 -16.27 -17.81 3.39
CA PRO A 35 -17.59 -17.36 3.82
C PRO A 35 -17.42 -16.41 5.01
N PRO A 36 -18.21 -15.33 5.10
CA PRO A 36 -18.10 -14.37 6.20
C PRO A 36 -18.50 -15.06 7.50
N ILE A 37 -17.49 -15.55 8.22
CA ILE A 37 -17.61 -15.90 9.63
C ILE A 37 -17.83 -14.57 10.34
N GLY A 38 -18.81 -14.47 11.22
CA GLY A 38 -19.12 -13.25 11.99
C GLY A 38 -18.04 -12.89 13.02
N GLU A 39 -16.78 -12.90 12.59
CA GLU A 39 -15.61 -12.58 13.40
C GLU A 39 -15.42 -11.05 13.47
N PRO A 40 -15.00 -10.51 14.63
CA PRO A 40 -14.80 -9.08 14.81
C PRO A 40 -13.76 -8.45 13.86
N ILE A 41 -12.87 -9.25 13.28
CA ILE A 41 -11.81 -8.81 12.38
C ILE A 41 -11.98 -9.54 11.05
N ALA A 42 -12.37 -8.80 10.02
CA ALA A 42 -12.43 -9.30 8.65
C ALA A 42 -11.15 -8.93 7.89
N PRO A 43 -10.72 -9.72 6.89
CA PRO A 43 -9.69 -9.30 5.96
C PRO A 43 -10.02 -7.97 5.31
N ILE A 44 -9.01 -7.14 5.09
CA ILE A 44 -9.15 -5.90 4.34
C ILE A 44 -9.59 -6.25 2.91
N VAL A 45 -10.73 -5.74 2.51
CA VAL A 45 -11.20 -5.88 1.13
C VAL A 45 -10.34 -4.99 0.24
N GLY A 46 -9.88 -5.53 -0.88
CA GLY A 46 -9.08 -4.78 -1.85
C GLY A 46 -9.80 -3.51 -2.32
N ILE A 47 -9.02 -2.46 -2.57
CA ILE A 47 -9.52 -1.24 -3.20
C ILE A 47 -10.06 -1.60 -4.58
N GLY A 48 -11.27 -1.13 -4.89
CA GLY A 48 -11.92 -1.33 -6.19
C GLY A 48 -11.15 -0.65 -7.34
N PRO A 49 -11.75 -0.53 -8.53
CA PRO A 49 -11.13 0.15 -9.66
C PRO A 49 -10.62 1.54 -9.25
N SER A 50 -9.36 1.83 -9.58
CA SER A 50 -8.67 3.07 -9.23
C SER A 50 -8.17 3.80 -10.47
N ASP A 51 -8.24 5.13 -10.44
CA ASP A 51 -7.74 5.98 -11.52
C ASP A 51 -6.21 6.00 -11.50
N GLN A 52 -5.61 5.39 -12.52
CA GLN A 52 -4.16 5.27 -12.64
C GLN A 52 -3.46 6.62 -12.81
N ALA A 53 -4.10 7.60 -13.48
CA ALA A 53 -3.53 8.93 -13.65
C ALA A 53 -3.49 9.66 -12.30
N LYS A 54 -4.53 9.50 -11.49
CA LYS A 54 -4.59 10.03 -10.13
C LYS A 54 -3.54 9.39 -9.22
N ILE A 55 -3.38 8.06 -9.29
CA ILE A 55 -2.34 7.33 -8.54
C ILE A 55 -0.96 7.85 -8.92
N ALA A 56 -0.64 7.94 -10.21
CA ALA A 56 0.65 8.42 -10.67
C ALA A 56 0.92 9.87 -10.22
N LEU A 57 -0.10 10.73 -10.23
CA LEU A 57 -0.02 12.10 -9.71
C LEU A 57 0.28 12.11 -8.20
N GLY A 58 -0.45 11.32 -7.42
CA GLY A 58 -0.23 11.17 -5.98
C GLY A 58 1.16 10.62 -5.67
N GLU A 59 1.63 9.62 -6.41
CA GLU A 59 2.97 9.04 -6.27
C GLU A 59 4.06 10.07 -6.55
N SER A 60 3.90 10.90 -7.60
CA SER A 60 4.84 11.99 -7.87
C SER A 60 4.88 12.99 -6.72
N LEU A 61 3.72 13.44 -6.23
CA LEU A 61 3.64 14.39 -5.11
C LEU A 61 4.22 13.81 -3.81
N PHE A 62 3.96 12.53 -3.51
CA PHE A 62 4.48 11.85 -2.31
C PHE A 62 6.01 11.84 -2.24
N ASN A 63 6.67 11.87 -3.40
CA ASN A 63 8.13 11.87 -3.53
C ASN A 63 8.73 13.24 -3.86
N ASP A 64 7.93 14.31 -3.95
CA ASP A 64 8.42 15.62 -4.37
C ASP A 64 8.79 16.50 -3.17
N VAL A 65 10.08 16.87 -3.10
CA VAL A 65 10.61 17.74 -2.06
C VAL A 65 10.09 19.17 -2.15
N ARG A 66 9.61 19.61 -3.32
CA ARG A 66 9.07 20.96 -3.57
C ARG A 66 7.80 21.27 -2.78
N LEU A 67 7.23 20.26 -2.11
CA LEU A 67 6.12 20.46 -1.17
C LEU A 67 6.57 21.04 0.18
N SER A 68 7.87 20.99 0.51
CA SER A 68 8.44 21.59 1.71
C SER A 68 8.94 23.02 1.45
N HIS A 69 9.19 23.79 2.52
CA HIS A 69 9.71 25.15 2.42
C HIS A 69 11.01 25.24 1.63
N ASP A 70 12.02 24.48 2.08
CA ASP A 70 13.39 24.54 1.60
C ASP A 70 13.67 23.56 0.45
N ASP A 71 12.63 22.95 -0.12
CA ASP A 71 12.72 21.94 -1.19
C ASP A 71 13.64 20.75 -0.84
N VAL A 72 13.59 20.29 0.42
CA VAL A 72 14.45 19.19 0.93
C VAL A 72 13.70 18.02 1.55
N ILE A 73 12.43 18.19 1.96
CA ILE A 73 11.64 17.13 2.60
C ILE A 73 10.49 16.73 1.67
N ALA A 74 10.35 15.42 1.45
CA ALA A 74 9.20 14.79 0.81
C ALA A 74 8.53 13.83 1.78
N CYS A 75 7.26 13.48 1.53
CA CYS A 75 6.51 12.53 2.37
C CYS A 75 7.25 11.18 2.49
N SER A 76 7.82 10.71 1.38
CA SER A 76 8.59 9.45 1.33
C SER A 76 9.87 9.45 2.17
N GLY A 77 10.38 10.62 2.57
CA GLY A 77 11.54 10.71 3.47
C GLY A 77 11.27 10.15 4.86
N CYS A 78 10.05 10.37 5.37
CA CYS A 78 9.60 9.87 6.68
C CYS A 78 8.67 8.65 6.55
N HIS A 79 7.94 8.51 5.44
CA HIS A 79 7.01 7.42 5.20
C HIS A 79 7.55 6.47 4.12
N ARG A 80 8.45 5.58 4.53
CA ARG A 80 9.23 4.77 3.61
C ARG A 80 8.48 3.54 3.11
N LEU A 81 7.98 3.62 1.88
CA LEU A 81 7.23 2.53 1.23
C LEU A 81 8.09 1.28 0.97
N ASP A 82 9.42 1.41 0.91
CA ASP A 82 10.37 0.30 0.79
C ASP A 82 10.63 -0.43 2.12
N LEU A 83 10.10 0.09 3.23
CA LEU A 83 10.16 -0.48 4.57
C LEU A 83 8.73 -0.75 5.09
N SER A 84 8.40 -0.22 6.27
CA SER A 84 7.12 -0.39 6.96
C SER A 84 6.14 0.75 6.71
N GLY A 85 6.43 1.68 5.78
CA GLY A 85 5.62 2.89 5.55
C GLY A 85 5.82 3.98 6.62
N ASP A 86 6.72 3.75 7.57
CA ASP A 86 7.22 4.71 8.57
C ASP A 86 8.74 4.91 8.41
N ASP A 87 9.39 5.56 9.37
CA ASP A 87 10.84 5.80 9.36
C ASP A 87 11.64 4.81 10.23
N GLY A 88 10.97 3.88 10.91
CA GLY A 88 11.58 2.92 11.83
C GLY A 88 12.26 3.52 13.06
N ARG A 89 11.97 4.78 13.44
CA ARG A 89 12.61 5.46 14.57
C ARG A 89 11.74 5.44 15.81
N ALA A 90 12.37 5.47 16.99
CA ALA A 90 11.64 5.62 18.26
C ALA A 90 11.00 7.02 18.40
N ARG A 91 11.69 8.04 17.85
CA ARG A 91 11.20 9.41 17.65
C ARG A 91 11.75 9.91 16.34
N SER A 92 10.89 10.53 15.55
CA SER A 92 11.25 11.03 14.23
C SER A 92 12.05 12.32 14.34
N THR A 93 12.70 12.70 13.25
CA THR A 93 13.52 13.91 13.19
C THR A 93 12.74 15.00 12.48
N ALA A 94 12.66 16.17 13.11
CA ALA A 94 12.07 17.37 12.53
C ALA A 94 12.96 17.97 11.44
N ALA A 95 12.44 18.95 10.69
CA ALA A 95 13.17 19.66 9.65
C ALA A 95 14.47 20.32 10.15
N ASP A 96 14.49 20.77 11.41
CA ASP A 96 15.65 21.38 12.07
C ASP A 96 16.67 20.36 12.65
N GLY A 97 16.38 19.06 12.52
CA GLY A 97 17.22 17.98 13.02
C GLY A 97 16.91 17.54 14.45
N GLU A 98 16.04 18.24 15.17
CA GLU A 98 15.66 17.89 16.54
C GLU A 98 14.64 16.74 16.57
N PRO A 99 14.59 15.94 17.65
CA PRO A 99 13.60 14.88 17.77
C PRO A 99 12.17 15.44 17.92
N LEU A 100 11.22 14.84 17.21
CA LEU A 100 9.78 15.05 17.41
C LEU A 100 9.28 14.34 18.67
N ASP A 101 8.08 14.70 19.11
CA ASP A 101 7.43 14.10 20.28
C ASP A 101 7.13 12.60 20.08
N PHE A 102 6.84 12.22 18.83
CA PHE A 102 6.42 10.87 18.45
C PHE A 102 7.23 10.37 17.25
N ASN A 103 7.15 9.06 16.99
CA ASN A 103 7.59 8.49 15.73
C ASN A 103 6.56 8.74 14.62
N THR A 104 7.00 8.67 13.38
CA THR A 104 6.16 8.69 12.19
C THR A 104 5.29 7.43 12.17
N PRO A 105 3.96 7.55 12.06
CA PRO A 105 3.09 6.38 11.87
C PRO A 105 3.23 5.83 10.44
N THR A 106 2.91 4.56 10.24
CA THR A 106 2.88 3.98 8.90
C THR A 106 1.78 4.59 8.03
N VAL A 107 2.04 4.76 6.73
CA VAL A 107 1.00 5.09 5.74
C VAL A 107 0.20 3.88 5.28
N PHE A 108 0.66 2.66 5.54
CA PHE A 108 -0.04 1.46 5.10
C PHE A 108 -1.38 1.32 5.84
N ASN A 109 -2.45 1.23 5.06
CA ASN A 109 -3.83 1.14 5.53
C ASN A 109 -4.34 2.36 6.32
N ALA A 110 -3.62 3.49 6.31
CA ALA A 110 -4.03 4.70 7.05
C ALA A 110 -5.44 5.20 6.65
N THR A 111 -5.89 4.92 5.43
CA THR A 111 -7.25 5.22 4.96
C THR A 111 -8.36 4.49 5.73
N LEU A 112 -8.02 3.42 6.46
CA LEU A 112 -8.96 2.59 7.22
C LEU A 112 -9.05 3.02 8.70
N ASP A 113 -8.17 3.92 9.14
CA ASP A 113 -8.17 4.40 10.50
C ASP A 113 -9.36 5.34 10.77
N PHE A 114 -10.07 5.10 11.87
CA PHE A 114 -11.17 5.97 12.29
C PHE A 114 -10.70 7.35 12.79
N ARG A 115 -9.45 7.40 13.27
CA ARG A 115 -8.74 8.61 13.69
C ARG A 115 -7.29 8.50 13.30
N LEU A 116 -6.75 9.60 12.85
CA LEU A 116 -5.42 9.67 12.29
C LEU A 116 -4.44 10.33 13.26
N ASN A 117 -3.16 9.98 13.10
CA ASN A 117 -2.02 10.34 13.94
C ASN A 117 -2.08 9.83 15.41
N TRP A 118 -0.99 10.04 16.15
CA TRP A 118 -0.86 9.61 17.55
C TRP A 118 -1.83 10.29 18.54
N ARG A 119 -2.25 11.52 18.25
CA ARG A 119 -3.21 12.27 19.08
C ARG A 119 -4.65 11.97 18.70
N GLY A 120 -4.91 11.33 17.56
CA GLY A 120 -6.23 10.95 17.08
C GLY A 120 -7.15 12.13 16.82
N ASN A 121 -6.60 13.30 16.49
CA ASN A 121 -7.37 14.55 16.36
C ASN A 121 -7.86 14.84 14.93
N PHE A 122 -7.37 14.12 13.91
CA PHE A 122 -7.84 14.26 12.53
C PHE A 122 -8.82 13.15 12.15
N ARG A 123 -9.83 13.51 11.34
CA ARG A 123 -10.85 12.57 10.86
C ARG A 123 -10.67 12.18 9.40
N THR A 124 -9.92 12.97 8.63
CA THR A 124 -9.69 12.71 7.21
C THR A 124 -8.23 12.90 6.85
N LEU A 125 -7.80 12.24 5.77
CA LEU A 125 -6.42 12.35 5.28
C LEU A 125 -6.12 13.77 4.79
N GLU A 126 -7.10 14.47 4.23
CA GLU A 126 -6.99 15.88 3.82
C GLU A 126 -6.61 16.77 5.02
N GLU A 127 -7.29 16.59 6.16
CA GLU A 127 -7.02 17.36 7.38
C GLU A 127 -5.61 17.07 7.92
N GLN A 128 -5.22 15.79 7.96
CA GLN A 128 -3.89 15.41 8.44
C GLN A 128 -2.79 15.90 7.49
N ASN A 129 -2.97 15.74 6.18
CA ASN A 129 -1.99 16.15 5.16
C ASN A 129 -1.78 17.67 5.19
N GLU A 130 -2.87 18.44 5.30
CA GLU A 130 -2.77 19.88 5.45
C GLU A 130 -2.03 20.27 6.74
N ALA A 131 -2.34 19.62 7.85
CA ALA A 131 -1.61 19.89 9.10
C ALA A 131 -0.11 19.59 8.96
N ALA A 132 0.26 18.49 8.30
CA ALA A 132 1.67 18.14 8.08
C ALA A 132 2.40 19.11 7.14
N LEU A 133 1.72 19.60 6.09
CA LEU A 133 2.27 20.61 5.18
C LEU A 133 2.57 21.93 5.89
N LEU A 134 1.71 22.33 6.82
CA LEU A 134 1.77 23.63 7.49
C LEU A 134 2.53 23.62 8.83
N ASP A 135 2.92 22.45 9.32
CA ASP A 135 3.69 22.30 10.57
C ASP A 135 5.15 22.72 10.34
N ASP A 136 5.63 23.65 11.15
CA ASP A 136 6.97 24.26 11.04
C ASP A 136 8.11 23.29 11.36
N ARG A 137 7.82 22.20 12.07
CA ARG A 137 8.78 21.13 12.36
C ARG A 137 8.77 20.03 11.31
N LEU A 138 7.80 20.02 10.38
CA LEU A 138 7.67 19.02 9.33
C LEU A 138 8.00 19.60 7.96
N MET A 139 7.00 20.02 7.19
CA MET A 139 7.19 20.52 5.82
C MET A 139 7.40 22.04 5.80
N ASN A 140 6.96 22.75 6.84
CA ASN A 140 7.12 24.18 7.06
C ASN A 140 6.67 25.08 5.90
N THR A 141 5.73 24.63 5.06
CA THR A 141 5.29 25.41 3.90
C THR A 141 4.01 26.19 4.18
N SER A 142 3.56 26.95 3.18
CA SER A 142 2.26 27.60 3.13
C SER A 142 1.61 27.36 1.77
N TRP A 143 0.29 27.54 1.65
CA TRP A 143 -0.38 27.40 0.35
C TRP A 143 0.04 28.48 -0.64
N GLU A 144 0.34 29.67 -0.12
CA GLU A 144 0.85 30.82 -0.86
C GLU A 144 2.23 30.53 -1.46
N GLU A 145 3.02 29.66 -0.83
CA GLU A 145 4.33 29.24 -1.30
C GLU A 145 4.26 27.99 -2.20
N LEU A 146 3.56 26.95 -1.75
CA LEU A 146 3.50 25.64 -2.43
C LEU A 146 2.77 25.71 -3.77
N LEU A 147 1.64 26.42 -3.85
CA LEU A 147 0.85 26.43 -5.09
C LEU A 147 1.59 27.08 -6.27
N PRO A 148 2.30 28.20 -6.11
CA PRO A 148 3.18 28.71 -7.16
C PRO A 148 4.24 27.71 -7.61
N LYS A 149 4.90 26.97 -6.70
CA LYS A 149 5.89 25.93 -7.06
C LYS A 149 5.26 24.92 -8.02
N LEU A 150 4.12 24.33 -7.65
CA LEU A 150 3.43 23.32 -8.48
C LEU A 150 2.86 23.90 -9.79
N ARG A 151 2.34 25.13 -9.78
CA ARG A 151 1.78 25.77 -10.98
C ARG A 151 2.85 26.24 -11.97
N SER A 152 4.07 26.48 -11.49
CA SER A 152 5.20 26.84 -12.34
C SER A 152 5.74 25.64 -13.13
N ASP A 153 5.42 24.42 -12.69
CA ASP A 153 5.74 23.18 -13.38
C ASP A 153 4.64 22.84 -14.42
N PRO A 154 4.98 22.85 -15.73
CA PRO A 154 4.01 22.53 -16.79
C PRO A 154 3.48 21.10 -16.72
N ASP A 155 4.29 20.13 -16.27
CA ASP A 155 3.87 18.72 -16.15
C ASP A 155 2.80 18.59 -15.06
N TYR A 156 3.04 19.17 -13.88
CA TYR A 156 2.03 19.17 -12.82
C TYR A 156 0.76 19.90 -13.25
N SER A 157 0.88 21.07 -13.86
CA SER A 157 -0.28 21.85 -14.29
C SER A 157 -1.16 21.05 -15.27
N GLN A 158 -0.54 20.34 -16.22
CA GLN A 158 -1.24 19.49 -17.17
C GLN A 158 -1.89 18.29 -16.47
N ARG A 159 -1.13 17.55 -15.64
CA ARG A 159 -1.64 16.35 -14.96
C ARG A 159 -2.77 16.65 -13.99
N PHE A 160 -2.71 17.78 -13.29
CA PHE A 160 -3.84 18.26 -12.46
C PHE A 160 -5.05 18.62 -13.32
N ALA A 161 -4.86 19.25 -14.49
CA ALA A 161 -5.96 19.53 -15.40
C ALA A 161 -6.61 18.24 -15.93
N ASP A 162 -5.81 17.22 -16.25
CA ASP A 162 -6.31 15.94 -16.74
C ASP A 162 -7.09 15.17 -15.67
N VAL A 163 -6.60 15.15 -14.42
CA VAL A 163 -7.22 14.40 -13.31
C VAL A 163 -8.39 15.15 -12.67
N TYR A 164 -8.28 16.47 -12.51
CA TYR A 164 -9.22 17.28 -11.71
C TYR A 164 -9.93 18.39 -12.50
N GLY A 165 -9.64 18.55 -13.79
CA GLY A 165 -10.21 19.60 -14.64
C GLY A 165 -9.72 21.01 -14.32
N ALA A 166 -8.66 21.17 -13.52
CA ALA A 166 -8.12 22.47 -13.12
C ALA A 166 -6.64 22.37 -12.71
N ALA A 167 -5.95 23.51 -12.73
CA ALA A 167 -4.60 23.64 -12.20
C ALA A 167 -4.51 23.30 -10.68
N PRO A 168 -3.29 23.05 -10.14
CA PRO A 168 -3.08 22.77 -8.72
C PRO A 168 -3.77 23.79 -7.81
N GLY A 169 -4.37 23.31 -6.72
CA GLY A 169 -5.05 24.16 -5.74
C GLY A 169 -5.30 23.43 -4.44
N ARG A 170 -5.37 24.17 -3.33
CA ARG A 170 -5.46 23.65 -1.95
C ARG A 170 -6.27 22.35 -1.80
N ARG A 171 -7.57 22.38 -2.12
CA ARG A 171 -8.43 21.19 -2.01
C ARG A 171 -7.97 20.02 -2.87
N LYS A 172 -7.43 20.26 -4.07
CA LYS A 172 -7.03 19.19 -5.00
C LYS A 172 -5.66 18.60 -4.65
N CYS A 173 -4.81 19.38 -3.99
CA CYS A 173 -3.53 18.90 -3.46
C CYS A 173 -3.69 18.10 -2.16
N SER A 174 -4.79 18.30 -1.43
CA SER A 174 -5.06 17.57 -0.19
C SER A 174 -5.95 16.33 -0.38
N THR A 175 -6.70 16.22 -1.49
CA THR A 175 -7.63 15.10 -1.73
C THR A 175 -6.88 13.86 -2.23
N PRO A 176 -6.98 12.70 -1.54
CA PRO A 176 -6.46 11.42 -1.99
C PRO A 176 -7.25 10.88 -3.20
#